data_AF-A0A382P433-F1
#
_entry.id   AF-A0A382P433-F1
#
_cell.length_a   1.000
_cell.length_b   1.000
_cell.length_c   1.000
_cell.angle_alpha   90.00
_cell.angle_beta   90.00
_cell.angle_gamma   90.00
#
_symmetry.space_group_name_H-M   'P 1'
#
loop_
_entity.id
_entity.type
_entity.pdbx_description
1 polymer ?
#
loop_
_entity_poly.entity_id
_entity_poly.type
_entity_poly.pdbx_seq_one_letter_code
_entity_poly.pdbx_strand_id
1 'polypeptide(L)'
;MKIIITLIVLLSSVSFGKSSLSVDIYELDNGLTVILNPDKNASSVYGAVGIKGGGKQDPADATGIAHYLEHMLFKGTSELGTVDYKAEKVFLDSIEIL
;
A
#
# COMPACT_ATOMS: atom_id res chain seq x y z
N MET A 1 40.69 -6.50 -38.17
CA MET A 1 40.01 -5.40 -37.44
C MET A 1 38.56 -5.72 -37.06
N LYS A 2 37.74 -6.33 -37.95
CA LYS A 2 36.34 -6.71 -37.63
C LYS A 2 36.16 -7.77 -36.53
N ILE A 3 37.05 -8.79 -36.48
CA ILE A 3 36.96 -9.89 -35.50
C ILE A 3 37.27 -9.44 -34.05
N ILE A 4 38.14 -8.45 -33.87
CA ILE A 4 38.50 -7.93 -32.54
C ILE A 4 37.33 -7.14 -31.93
N ILE A 5 36.59 -6.39 -32.76
CA ILE A 5 35.44 -5.60 -32.32
C ILE A 5 34.28 -6.53 -31.88
N THR A 6 34.06 -7.65 -32.58
CA THR A 6 33.01 -8.62 -32.22
C THR A 6 33.27 -9.32 -30.89
N LEU A 7 34.54 -9.53 -30.51
CA LEU A 7 34.90 -10.18 -29.25
C LEU A 7 34.72 -9.26 -28.02
N ILE A 8 34.89 -7.95 -28.19
CA ILE A 8 34.72 -6.95 -27.12
C ILE A 8 33.25 -6.78 -26.74
N VAL A 9 32.33 -6.89 -27.71
CA VAL A 9 30.88 -6.74 -27.46
C VAL A 9 30.31 -7.94 -26.69
N LEU A 10 30.93 -9.13 -26.76
CA LEU A 10 30.51 -10.29 -25.97
C LEU A 10 30.94 -10.22 -24.49
N LEU A 11 31.94 -9.38 -24.15
CA LEU A 11 32.51 -9.32 -22.79
C LEU A 11 31.83 -8.29 -21.88
N SER A 12 30.98 -7.42 -22.43
CA SER A 12 30.10 -6.55 -21.64
C SER A 12 28.96 -7.39 -21.05
N SER A 13 29.28 -8.06 -19.95
CA SER A 13 28.30 -8.66 -19.04
C SER A 13 27.43 -7.52 -18.51
N VAL A 14 26.26 -7.30 -19.11
CA VAL A 14 25.24 -6.41 -18.57
C VAL A 14 24.80 -7.03 -17.24
N SER A 15 25.38 -6.54 -16.16
CA SER A 15 24.94 -6.89 -14.81
C SER A 15 23.60 -6.18 -14.59
N PHE A 16 22.50 -6.87 -14.85
CA PHE A 16 21.21 -6.48 -14.30
C PHE A 16 21.32 -6.63 -12.78
N GLY A 17 21.61 -5.52 -12.10
CA GLY A 17 21.59 -5.46 -10.65
C GLY A 17 20.22 -5.94 -10.18
N LYS A 18 20.18 -7.06 -9.47
CA LYS A 18 18.99 -7.49 -8.76
C LYS A 18 18.75 -6.46 -7.67
N SER A 19 17.91 -5.45 -7.95
CA SER A 19 17.42 -4.55 -6.93
C SER A 19 16.50 -5.37 -6.02
N SER A 20 17.07 -5.95 -4.96
CA SER A 20 16.26 -6.44 -3.85
C SER A 20 15.61 -5.22 -3.21
N LEU A 21 14.28 -5.15 -3.25
CA LEU A 21 13.53 -4.18 -2.46
C LEU A 21 14.00 -4.28 -1.00
N SER A 22 14.50 -3.16 -0.47
CA SER A 22 14.88 -3.05 0.94
C SER A 22 13.63 -2.70 1.73
N VAL A 23 13.01 -3.72 2.32
CA VAL A 23 11.77 -3.58 3.08
C VAL A 23 12.07 -3.74 4.56
N ASP A 24 11.67 -2.76 5.36
CA ASP A 24 11.74 -2.81 6.81
C ASP A 24 10.43 -3.38 7.37
N ILE A 25 10.52 -4.34 8.28
CA ILE A 25 9.35 -4.99 8.90
C ILE A 25 9.40 -4.80 10.40
N TYR A 26 8.30 -4.31 10.96
CA TYR A 26 8.12 -4.09 12.39
C TYR A 26 6.88 -4.84 12.87
N GLU A 27 6.93 -5.33 14.11
CA GLU A 27 5.75 -5.80 14.84
C GLU A 27 5.55 -4.86 16.03
N LEU A 28 4.39 -4.22 16.09
CA LEU A 28 4.03 -3.34 17.20
C LEU A 28 3.59 -4.17 18.42
N ASP A 29 3.59 -3.56 19.61
CA ASP A 29 3.19 -4.22 20.86
C ASP A 29 1.76 -4.79 20.83
N ASN A 30 0.89 -4.25 19.96
CA ASN A 30 -0.48 -4.74 19.75
C ASN A 30 -0.59 -5.86 18.70
N GLY A 31 0.54 -6.37 18.19
CA GLY A 31 0.61 -7.43 17.18
C GLY A 31 0.40 -6.98 15.73
N LEU A 32 0.27 -5.66 15.47
CA LEU A 32 0.17 -5.16 14.10
C LEU A 32 1.54 -5.24 13.40
N THR A 33 1.58 -5.90 12.24
CA THR A 33 2.77 -5.91 11.38
C THR A 33 2.77 -4.66 10.48
N VAL A 34 3.84 -3.89 10.53
CA VAL A 34 4.07 -2.72 9.68
C VAL A 34 5.20 -3.05 8.69
N ILE A 35 4.92 -2.90 7.41
CA ILE A 35 5.85 -3.17 6.30
C ILE A 35 6.13 -1.84 5.61
N LEU A 36 7.38 -1.39 5.64
CA LEU A 36 7.81 -0.12 5.06
C LEU A 36 8.82 -0.36 3.94
N ASN A 37 8.66 0.33 2.82
CA ASN A 37 9.61 0.35 1.72
C ASN A 37 9.97 1.81 1.39
N PRO A 38 10.98 2.39 2.06
CA PRO A 38 11.34 3.79 1.87
C PRO A 38 11.95 4.03 0.48
N ASP A 39 11.31 4.89 -0.32
CA ASP A 39 11.87 5.40 -1.58
C ASP A 39 12.14 6.89 -1.47
N LYS A 40 13.42 7.27 -1.45
CA LYS A 40 13.87 8.67 -1.36
C LYS A 40 13.66 9.46 -2.65
N ASN A 41 13.29 8.80 -3.75
CA ASN A 41 13.03 9.42 -5.04
C ASN A 41 11.53 9.61 -5.30
N ALA A 42 10.66 9.03 -4.47
CA ALA A 42 9.22 9.18 -4.58
C ALA A 42 8.76 10.50 -3.94
N SER A 43 7.88 11.23 -4.64
CA SER A 43 7.24 12.45 -4.12
C SER A 43 5.87 12.18 -3.49
N SER A 44 5.40 10.94 -3.52
CA SER A 44 4.13 10.51 -2.94
C SER A 44 4.29 9.20 -2.17
N VAL A 45 3.35 8.94 -1.27
CA VAL A 45 3.31 7.73 -0.45
C VAL A 45 2.08 6.92 -0.83
N TYR A 46 2.24 5.60 -0.87
CA TYR A 46 1.13 4.66 -0.95
C TYR A 46 1.08 3.84 0.34
N GLY A 47 -0.11 3.64 0.89
CA GLY A 47 -0.35 2.83 2.08
C GLY A 47 -1.58 1.96 1.91
N ALA A 48 -1.55 0.78 2.50
CA ALA A 48 -2.68 -0.13 2.59
C ALA A 48 -2.69 -0.82 3.95
N VAL A 49 -3.88 -1.11 4.46
CA VAL A 49 -4.07 -1.90 5.68
C VAL A 49 -4.71 -3.23 5.28
N GLY A 50 -3.99 -4.32 5.52
CA GLY A 50 -4.50 -5.67 5.28
C GLY A 50 -5.06 -6.27 6.57
N ILE A 51 -6.27 -6.80 6.52
CA ILE A 51 -6.86 -7.57 7.62
C ILE A 51 -6.99 -9.05 7.22
N LYS A 52 -6.81 -9.96 8.17
CA LYS A 52 -7.03 -11.41 7.96
C LYS A 52 -8.55 -11.75 8.05
N GLY A 53 -9.37 -11.02 7.30
CA GLY A 53 -10.82 -11.22 7.19
C GLY A 53 -11.24 -11.73 5.81
N GLY A 54 -12.53 -11.66 5.52
CA GLY A 54 -13.10 -11.95 4.20
C GLY A 54 -14.28 -12.91 4.24
N GLY A 55 -14.97 -13.06 3.10
CA GLY A 55 -16.22 -13.82 3.01
C GLY A 55 -16.11 -15.31 3.38
N LYS A 56 -14.90 -15.87 3.36
CA LYS A 56 -14.66 -17.25 3.82
C LYS A 56 -14.84 -17.39 5.34
N GLN A 57 -14.72 -16.30 6.09
CA GLN A 57 -14.90 -16.22 7.53
C GLN A 57 -16.30 -15.70 7.91
N ASP A 58 -17.18 -15.45 6.93
CA ASP A 58 -18.56 -15.07 7.22
C ASP A 58 -19.29 -16.20 7.95
N PRO A 59 -20.12 -15.90 8.95
CA PRO A 59 -20.96 -16.90 9.59
C PRO A 59 -22.04 -17.38 8.60
N ALA A 60 -22.50 -18.63 8.79
CA ALA A 60 -23.40 -19.28 7.84
C ALA A 60 -24.76 -18.55 7.68
N ASP A 61 -25.19 -17.81 8.69
CA ASP A 61 -26.43 -17.05 8.73
C ASP A 61 -26.27 -15.56 8.34
N ALA A 62 -25.05 -15.09 8.06
CA ALA A 62 -24.78 -13.74 7.58
C ALA A 62 -23.68 -13.73 6.50
N THR A 63 -23.93 -14.44 5.40
CA THR A 63 -23.05 -14.41 4.23
C THR A 63 -23.02 -13.01 3.60
N GLY A 64 -21.85 -12.58 3.14
CA GLY A 64 -21.62 -11.24 2.59
C GLY A 64 -21.32 -10.16 3.63
N ILE A 65 -21.26 -10.49 4.93
CA ILE A 65 -21.03 -9.50 5.98
C ILE A 65 -19.65 -8.84 5.86
N ALA A 66 -18.61 -9.57 5.43
CA ALA A 66 -17.30 -8.96 5.18
C ALA A 66 -17.36 -7.84 4.13
N HIS A 67 -18.07 -8.05 3.03
CA HIS A 67 -18.24 -7.05 1.97
C HIS A 67 -19.17 -5.91 2.42
N TYR A 68 -20.21 -6.22 3.19
CA TYR A 68 -21.06 -5.20 3.80
C TYR A 68 -20.25 -4.27 4.71
N LEU A 69 -19.40 -4.81 5.57
CA LEU A 69 -18.53 -4.03 6.45
C LEU A 69 -17.51 -3.19 5.68
N GLU A 70 -16.97 -3.69 4.56
CA GLU A 70 -16.13 -2.91 3.65
C GLU A 70 -16.86 -1.65 3.16
N HIS A 71 -18.10 -1.79 2.70
CA HIS A 71 -18.90 -0.61 2.30
C HIS A 71 -19.13 0.35 3.46
N MET A 72 -19.38 -0.17 4.66
CA MET A 72 -19.63 0.63 5.85
C MET A 72 -18.39 1.41 6.32
N LEU A 73 -17.18 0.90 6.06
CA LEU A 73 -15.93 1.60 6.37
C LEU A 73 -15.86 2.98 5.72
N PHE A 74 -16.52 3.16 4.56
CA PHE A 74 -16.56 4.42 3.82
C PHE A 74 -17.81 5.27 4.08
N LYS A 75 -18.64 4.91 5.07
CA LYS A 75 -19.82 5.70 5.48
C LYS A 75 -19.55 6.64 6.66
N GLY A 76 -18.31 6.68 7.13
CA GLY A 76 -17.85 7.58 8.17
C GLY A 76 -17.59 6.88 9.49
N THR A 77 -16.99 7.65 10.39
CA THR A 77 -16.69 7.33 11.78
C THR A 77 -17.52 8.23 12.69
N SER A 78 -17.29 8.15 14.01
CA SER A 78 -17.86 9.09 14.98
C SER A 78 -17.37 10.53 14.82
N GLU A 79 -16.26 10.75 14.10
CA GLU A 79 -15.58 12.06 13.98
C GLU A 79 -15.63 12.62 12.56
N LEU A 80 -15.56 11.76 11.54
CA LEU A 80 -15.53 12.13 10.12
C LEU A 80 -16.54 11.30 9.35
N GLY A 81 -17.51 11.91 8.66
CA GLY A 81 -18.51 11.12 7.94
C GLY A 81 -19.26 11.88 6.87
N THR A 82 -20.03 11.12 6.08
CA THR A 82 -20.56 11.58 4.79
C THR A 82 -21.91 12.31 4.89
N VAL A 83 -22.29 12.79 6.09
CA VAL A 83 -23.63 13.36 6.36
C VAL A 83 -23.63 14.88 6.46
N ASP A 84 -22.54 15.48 6.94
CA ASP A 84 -22.37 16.93 7.04
C ASP A 84 -21.07 17.34 6.37
N TYR A 85 -21.18 17.71 5.09
CA TYR A 85 -20.05 18.17 4.30
C TYR A 85 -19.35 19.39 4.92
N LYS A 86 -20.07 20.31 5.59
CA LYS A 86 -19.43 21.51 6.16
C LYS A 86 -18.53 21.15 7.33
N ALA A 87 -18.97 20.22 8.17
CA ALA A 87 -18.14 19.69 9.26
C ALA A 87 -16.96 18.86 8.71
N GLU A 88 -17.22 18.01 7.71
CA GLU A 88 -16.20 17.18 7.05
C GLU A 88 -15.13 18.01 6.33
N LYS A 89 -15.51 19.14 5.70
CA LYS A 89 -14.62 20.00 4.93
C LYS A 89 -13.39 20.45 5.72
N VAL A 90 -13.53 20.72 7.03
CA VAL A 90 -12.42 21.13 7.89
C VAL A 90 -11.31 20.07 7.92
N PHE A 91 -11.68 18.78 7.95
CA PHE A 91 -10.73 17.67 7.92
C PHE A 91 -10.20 17.41 6.51
N LEU A 92 -11.04 17.48 5.48
CA LEU A 92 -10.59 17.29 4.09
C LEU A 92 -9.56 18.36 3.68
N ASP A 93 -9.82 19.62 4.01
CA ASP A 93 -8.89 20.72 3.74
C ASP A 93 -7.54 20.53 4.46
N SER A 94 -7.52 19.83 5.60
CA SER A 94 -6.26 19.52 6.30
C SER A 94 -5.40 18.46 5.60
N ILE A 95 -6.02 17.63 4.76
CA ILE A 95 -5.36 16.55 4.01
C ILE A 95 -4.86 17.07 2.64
N GLU A 96 -5.60 18.01 2.03
CA GLU A 96 -5.31 18.55 0.70
C GLU A 96 -4.05 19.46 0.65
N ILE A 97 -3.46 19.80 1.79
CA ILE A 97 -2.29 20.69 1.91
C ILE A 97 -0.94 19.92 1.78
N LEU A 98 -0.96 18.60 1.56
CA LEU A 98 0.23 17.80 1.21
C LEU A 98 0.49 17.75 -0.30
#